data_AF-A0A4S0IHI6-F1
#
_entry.id   AF-A0A4S0IHI6-F1
#
_cell.length_a   1.000
_cell.length_b   1.000
_cell.length_c   1.000
_cell.angle_alpha   90.00
_cell.angle_beta   90.00
_cell.angle_gamma   90.00
#
_symmetry.space_group_name_H-M   'P 1'
#
loop_
_entity.id
_entity.type
_entity.pdbx_description
1 polymer ?
#
loop_
_entity_poly.entity_id
_entity_poly.type
_entity_poly.pdbx_seq_one_letter_code
_entity_poly.pdbx_strand_id
1 'polypeptide(L)'
;RLGNGTLSWATATVQFAGTNDAAVISGVVTGSVIEAGGVGNGVPGTPTATGTLTDTDVDNTPNTFQAVVAGSASDHGYGTYQMTTGGVWTFTLNNSNAAVQALNVGQNLIETFTV
;
A
#
# COMPACT_ATOMS: atom_id res chain seq x y z
N ARG A 1 -8.45 -52.35 57.40
CA ARG A 1 -7.87 -51.11 56.83
C ARG A 1 -7.25 -51.44 55.48
N LEU A 2 -7.95 -51.14 54.37
CA LEU A 2 -7.37 -50.89 53.03
C LEU A 2 -8.34 -49.91 52.35
N GLY A 3 -7.87 -48.70 52.05
CA GLY A 3 -8.69 -47.60 51.53
C GLY A 3 -9.10 -47.83 50.08
N ASN A 4 -10.36 -47.52 49.78
CA ASN A 4 -10.96 -47.53 48.45
C ASN A 4 -10.45 -46.33 47.64
N GLY A 5 -9.23 -46.43 47.10
CA GLY A 5 -8.63 -45.39 46.27
C GLY A 5 -9.54 -45.00 45.10
N THR A 6 -10.10 -43.79 45.16
CA THR A 6 -10.90 -43.18 44.09
C THR A 6 -10.01 -42.96 42.87
N LEU A 7 -10.47 -43.36 41.68
CA LEU A 7 -9.77 -43.05 40.43
C LEU A 7 -9.73 -41.51 40.27
N SER A 8 -8.53 -40.94 40.31
CA SER A 8 -8.29 -39.52 40.05
C SER A 8 -7.85 -39.37 38.60
N TRP A 9 -8.54 -38.50 37.86
CA TRP A 9 -8.12 -38.04 36.54
C TRP A 9 -7.84 -36.54 36.62
N ALA A 10 -6.90 -36.07 35.80
CA ALA A 10 -6.57 -34.67 35.65
C ALA A 10 -6.48 -34.34 34.16
N THR A 11 -6.91 -33.15 33.79
CA THR A 11 -6.78 -32.64 32.42
C THR A 11 -5.54 -31.76 32.34
N ALA A 12 -4.68 -32.03 31.35
CA ALA A 12 -3.61 -31.12 30.97
C ALA A 12 -4.07 -30.27 29.79
N THR A 13 -4.01 -28.95 29.93
CA THR A 13 -4.31 -28.02 28.84
C THR A 13 -3.00 -27.46 28.31
N VAL A 14 -2.76 -27.60 27.01
CA VAL A 14 -1.63 -26.97 26.31
C VAL A 14 -2.21 -25.85 25.46
N GLN A 15 -1.76 -24.62 25.68
CA GLN A 15 -2.14 -23.46 24.89
C GLN A 15 -0.99 -23.10 23.96
N PHE A 16 -1.29 -23.00 22.66
CA PHE A 16 -0.38 -22.45 21.67
C PHE A 16 -0.81 -21.00 21.39
N ALA A 17 0.14 -20.07 21.44
CA ALA A 17 -0.07 -18.71 20.97
C ALA A 17 0.45 -18.62 19.53
N GLY A 18 -0.41 -18.21 18.61
CA GLY A 18 0.02 -17.82 17.26
C GLY A 18 0.62 -16.41 17.26
N THR A 19 1.46 -16.13 16.26
CA THR A 19 1.94 -14.78 15.92
C THR A 19 1.35 -14.39 14.56
N ASN A 20 1.11 -13.10 14.33
CA ASN A 20 0.67 -12.59 13.03
C ASN A 20 1.87 -12.43 12.08
N ASP A 21 1.81 -13.03 10.90
CA ASP A 21 2.72 -12.84 9.79
C ASP A 21 2.36 -11.59 8.96
N ALA A 22 3.36 -10.96 8.34
CA ALA A 22 3.12 -9.77 7.52
C ALA A 22 2.57 -10.15 6.14
N ALA A 23 1.57 -9.42 5.66
CA ALA A 23 1.09 -9.53 4.29
C ALA A 23 2.21 -9.23 3.27
N VAL A 24 2.20 -9.95 2.15
CA VAL A 24 3.12 -9.76 1.02
C VAL A 24 2.39 -9.05 -0.11
N ILE A 25 2.79 -7.82 -0.43
CA ILE A 25 2.18 -6.98 -1.48
C ILE A 25 2.83 -7.27 -2.84
N SER A 26 2.01 -7.35 -3.88
CA SER A 26 2.36 -7.59 -5.27
C SER A 26 1.43 -6.84 -6.24
N GLY A 27 1.51 -7.12 -7.54
CA GLY A 27 0.73 -6.48 -8.59
C GLY A 27 1.46 -5.29 -9.21
N VAL A 28 0.72 -4.23 -9.56
CA VAL A 28 1.29 -3.01 -10.15
C VAL A 28 1.70 -2.07 -9.02
N VAL A 29 2.92 -2.25 -8.53
CA VAL A 29 3.47 -1.51 -7.36
C VAL A 29 4.16 -0.20 -7.72
N THR A 30 4.33 0.09 -9.01
CA THR A 30 4.95 1.33 -9.51
C THR A 30 4.18 1.88 -10.69
N GLY A 31 4.31 3.18 -10.93
CA GLY A 31 3.85 3.84 -12.16
C GLY A 31 4.72 5.05 -12.46
N SER A 32 4.58 5.58 -13.67
CA SER A 32 5.30 6.77 -14.11
C SER A 32 4.32 7.79 -14.65
N VAL A 33 4.60 9.05 -14.35
CA VAL A 33 3.86 10.20 -14.86
C VAL A 33 4.80 11.14 -15.57
N ILE A 34 4.26 11.87 -16.53
CA ILE A 34 4.96 12.96 -17.24
C ILE A 34 4.10 14.20 -17.02
N GLU A 35 4.74 15.32 -16.70
CA GLU A 35 4.04 16.60 -16.56
C GLU A 35 3.06 16.84 -17.72
N ALA A 36 1.84 17.23 -17.38
CA ALA A 36 0.94 17.74 -18.40
C ALA A 36 1.62 18.98 -18.98
N GLY A 37 1.61 19.14 -20.31
CA GLY A 37 2.27 20.27 -20.95
C GLY A 37 1.99 21.61 -20.24
N GLY A 38 2.99 22.48 -20.17
CA GLY A 38 3.04 23.62 -19.27
C GLY A 38 4.01 24.72 -19.74
N VAL A 39 4.42 25.61 -18.82
CA VAL A 39 5.28 26.77 -19.15
C VAL A 39 6.70 26.26 -19.45
N GLY A 40 6.96 25.98 -20.73
CA GLY A 40 8.24 25.44 -21.22
C GLY A 40 8.12 24.08 -21.92
N ASN A 41 6.97 23.41 -21.80
CA ASN A 41 6.70 22.12 -22.43
C ASN A 41 5.38 22.17 -23.21
N GLY A 42 5.46 22.34 -24.53
CA GLY A 42 4.28 22.37 -25.41
C GLY A 42 3.70 20.99 -25.73
N VAL A 43 4.33 19.91 -25.27
CA VAL A 43 3.88 18.53 -25.51
C VAL A 43 3.09 18.05 -24.29
N PRO A 44 1.81 17.68 -24.44
CA PRO A 44 1.05 17.09 -23.35
C PRO A 44 1.69 15.78 -22.87
N GLY A 45 2.07 15.70 -21.59
CA GLY A 45 2.42 14.44 -20.93
C GLY A 45 1.21 13.68 -20.39
N THR A 46 1.47 12.78 -19.45
CA THR A 46 0.48 11.91 -18.80
C THR A 46 0.60 12.10 -17.28
N PRO A 47 -0.18 13.03 -16.68
CA PRO A 47 0.00 13.42 -15.29
C PRO A 47 -0.61 12.41 -14.31
N THR A 48 -1.17 11.30 -14.78
CA THR A 48 -1.82 10.30 -13.95
C THR A 48 -1.20 8.92 -14.15
N ALA A 49 -1.05 8.19 -13.06
CA ALA A 49 -0.66 6.79 -13.07
C ALA A 49 -1.65 5.99 -12.23
N THR A 50 -1.95 4.76 -12.66
CA THR A 50 -2.86 3.86 -11.96
C THR A 50 -2.30 2.45 -11.93
N GLY A 51 -2.78 1.68 -10.96
CA GLY A 51 -2.44 0.27 -10.84
C GLY A 51 -3.35 -0.42 -9.85
N THR A 52 -3.19 -1.73 -9.75
CA THR A 52 -3.90 -2.56 -8.77
C THR A 52 -2.87 -3.32 -7.96
N LEU A 53 -2.89 -3.11 -6.65
CA LEU A 53 -2.18 -3.94 -5.70
C LEU A 53 -2.94 -5.22 -5.41
N THR A 54 -2.19 -6.26 -5.08
CA THR A 54 -2.70 -7.51 -4.54
C THR A 54 -1.88 -7.87 -3.31
N ASP A 55 -2.44 -8.59 -2.36
CA ASP A 55 -1.69 -9.11 -1.22
C ASP A 55 -2.06 -10.55 -0.90
N THR A 56 -1.12 -11.23 -0.28
CA THR A 56 -1.32 -12.55 0.34
C THR A 56 -0.83 -12.53 1.76
N ASP A 57 -1.61 -13.11 2.66
CA ASP A 57 -1.31 -13.23 4.08
C ASP A 57 -1.77 -14.63 4.53
N VAL A 58 -0.97 -15.30 5.37
CA VAL A 58 -1.28 -16.65 5.86
C VAL A 58 -2.33 -16.63 6.98
N ASP A 59 -2.46 -15.48 7.66
CA ASP A 59 -3.36 -15.28 8.80
C ASP A 59 -4.61 -14.47 8.42
N ASN A 60 -4.53 -13.64 7.39
CA ASN A 60 -5.60 -12.72 6.99
C ASN A 60 -6.21 -13.06 5.62
N THR A 61 -7.42 -12.53 5.36
CA THR A 61 -8.04 -12.65 4.03
C THR A 61 -7.27 -11.78 3.03
N PRO A 62 -6.88 -12.31 1.86
CA PRO A 62 -6.11 -11.54 0.88
C PRO A 62 -6.97 -10.45 0.21
N ASN A 63 -6.30 -9.38 -0.24
CA ASN A 63 -6.86 -8.25 -1.00
C ASN A 63 -7.89 -7.41 -0.22
N THR A 64 -7.64 -7.21 1.08
CA THR A 64 -8.47 -6.37 1.95
C THR A 64 -7.72 -5.10 2.36
N PHE A 65 -7.51 -4.18 1.41
CA PHE A 65 -6.76 -2.95 1.63
C PHE A 65 -7.54 -1.91 2.43
N GLN A 66 -6.82 -1.04 3.13
CA GLN A 66 -7.39 0.20 3.67
C GLN A 66 -7.52 1.22 2.54
N ALA A 67 -8.71 1.81 2.39
CA ALA A 67 -8.91 2.84 1.39
C ALA A 67 -8.15 4.12 1.79
N VAL A 68 -7.51 4.75 0.81
CA VAL A 68 -6.95 6.08 0.95
C VAL A 68 -7.85 7.08 0.27
N VAL A 69 -8.22 8.12 1.01
CA VAL A 69 -9.12 9.19 0.55
C VAL A 69 -8.55 9.90 -0.67
N ALA A 70 -9.43 10.24 -1.61
CA ALA A 70 -9.08 11.03 -2.78
C ALA A 70 -8.42 12.36 -2.40
N GLY A 71 -7.29 12.68 -3.05
CA GLY A 71 -6.56 13.92 -2.83
C GLY A 71 -5.57 13.91 -1.67
N SER A 72 -5.32 12.76 -1.03
CA SER A 72 -4.24 12.63 -0.05
C SER A 72 -2.90 13.06 -0.66
N ALA A 73 -2.20 13.97 -0.01
CA ALA A 73 -0.90 14.44 -0.49
C ALA A 73 0.14 13.32 -0.41
N SER A 74 0.99 13.23 -1.43
CA SER A 74 2.12 12.32 -1.42
C SER A 74 3.26 12.80 -0.51
N ASP A 75 4.23 11.94 -0.16
CA ASP A 75 5.24 12.23 0.88
C ASP A 75 6.02 13.54 0.61
N HIS A 76 6.36 13.82 -0.65
CA HIS A 76 7.06 15.03 -1.06
C HIS A 76 6.14 16.11 -1.67
N GLY A 77 4.83 15.86 -1.75
CA GLY A 77 3.85 16.78 -2.30
C GLY A 77 3.98 17.02 -3.81
N TYR A 78 4.62 16.10 -4.55
CA TYR A 78 4.67 16.15 -6.01
C TYR A 78 3.33 15.83 -6.66
N GLY A 79 2.39 15.27 -5.91
CA GLY A 79 1.04 15.02 -6.38
C GLY A 79 0.10 14.62 -5.25
N THR A 80 -0.99 13.99 -5.64
CA THR A 80 -1.95 13.37 -4.73
C THR A 80 -2.17 11.92 -5.13
N TYR A 81 -2.57 11.11 -4.16
CA TYR A 81 -2.90 9.70 -4.38
C TYR A 81 -4.20 9.31 -3.70
N GLN A 82 -4.73 8.16 -4.10
CA GLN A 82 -5.91 7.52 -3.54
C GLN A 82 -5.84 6.03 -3.77
N MET A 83 -6.56 5.26 -2.95
CA MET A 83 -6.64 3.81 -3.07
C MET A 83 -8.02 3.30 -2.66
N THR A 84 -8.58 2.37 -3.41
CA THR A 84 -9.82 1.67 -3.03
C THR A 84 -9.51 0.50 -2.11
N THR A 85 -10.52 -0.03 -1.40
CA THR A 85 -10.36 -1.25 -0.59
C THR A 85 -9.99 -2.49 -1.42
N GLY A 86 -10.18 -2.44 -2.75
CA GLY A 86 -9.74 -3.48 -3.68
C GLY A 86 -8.32 -3.28 -4.23
N GLY A 87 -7.52 -2.38 -3.64
CA GLY A 87 -6.13 -2.16 -4.03
C GLY A 87 -5.92 -1.32 -5.30
N VAL A 88 -6.99 -0.79 -5.89
CA VAL A 88 -6.88 0.09 -7.07
C VAL A 88 -6.40 1.46 -6.61
N TRP A 89 -5.20 1.85 -7.04
CA TRP A 89 -4.62 3.15 -6.74
C TRP A 89 -4.60 4.08 -7.94
N THR A 90 -4.57 5.37 -7.65
CA THR A 90 -4.37 6.43 -8.63
C THR A 90 -3.47 7.49 -8.03
N PHE A 91 -2.43 7.87 -8.76
CA PHE A 91 -1.60 9.03 -8.48
C PHE A 91 -1.87 10.11 -9.53
N THR A 92 -1.99 11.36 -9.09
CA THR A 92 -2.15 12.53 -9.94
C THR A 92 -1.04 13.54 -9.63
N LEU A 93 -0.20 13.82 -10.61
CA LEU A 93 0.90 14.78 -10.52
C LEU A 93 0.37 16.21 -10.34
N ASN A 94 0.99 16.96 -9.44
CA ASN A 94 0.79 18.38 -9.30
C ASN A 94 1.69 19.14 -10.27
N ASN A 95 1.13 19.50 -11.43
CA ASN A 95 1.85 20.22 -12.48
C ASN A 95 2.30 21.64 -12.08
N SER A 96 1.77 22.18 -11.00
CA SER A 96 2.15 23.50 -10.48
C SER A 96 3.30 23.41 -9.47
N ASN A 97 3.80 22.21 -9.16
CA ASN A 97 4.91 22.03 -8.24
C ASN A 97 6.23 22.50 -8.88
N ALA A 98 6.92 23.44 -8.25
CA ALA A 98 8.15 24.04 -8.79
C ALA A 98 9.29 23.02 -8.99
N ALA A 99 9.39 21.99 -8.15
CA ALA A 99 10.40 20.95 -8.30
C ALA A 99 10.10 20.05 -9.51
N VAL A 100 8.81 19.74 -9.75
CA VAL A 100 8.37 19.02 -10.95
C VAL A 100 8.69 19.84 -12.21
N GLN A 101 8.38 21.14 -12.19
CA GLN A 101 8.65 22.06 -13.31
C GLN A 101 10.15 22.31 -13.55
N ALA A 102 11.01 22.01 -12.58
CA ALA A 102 12.45 22.18 -12.70
C ALA A 102 13.18 20.96 -13.28
N LEU A 103 12.46 19.87 -13.60
CA LEU A 103 13.06 18.66 -14.17
C LEU A 103 13.54 18.90 -15.60
N ASN A 104 14.81 18.55 -15.83
CA ASN A 104 15.42 18.51 -17.15
C ASN A 104 15.29 17.10 -17.76
N VAL A 105 15.59 16.98 -19.05
CA VAL A 105 15.57 15.70 -19.77
C VAL A 105 16.43 14.66 -19.03
N GLY A 106 15.82 13.52 -18.72
CA GLY A 106 16.47 12.40 -18.03
C GLY A 106 16.49 12.49 -16.50
N GLN A 107 16.00 13.59 -15.92
CA GLN A 107 15.80 13.70 -14.48
C GLN A 107 14.47 13.09 -14.05
N ASN A 108 14.42 12.53 -12.84
CA ASN A 108 13.22 11.92 -12.27
C ASN A 108 13.08 12.34 -10.81
N LEU A 109 11.84 12.47 -10.36
CA LEU A 109 11.48 12.52 -8.94
C LEU A 109 10.80 11.20 -8.58
N ILE A 110 11.01 10.75 -7.35
CA ILE A 110 10.40 9.53 -6.81
C ILE A 110 9.46 9.94 -5.69
N GLU A 111 8.33 9.26 -5.65
CA GLU A 111 7.33 9.43 -4.62
C GLU A 111 6.88 8.06 -4.12
N THR A 112 6.59 7.98 -2.83
CA THR A 112 6.05 6.79 -2.18
C THR A 112 4.74 7.13 -1.48
N PHE A 113 3.94 6.10 -1.24
CA PHE A 113 2.79 6.18 -0.35
C PHE A 113 2.63 4.84 0.37
N THR A 114 2.23 4.92 1.64
CA THR A 114 1.98 3.74 2.47
C THR A 114 0.57 3.21 2.19
N VAL A 115 0.44 1.88 2.19
CA VAL A 115 -0.77 1.13 1.86
C VAL A 115 -1.05 0.10 2.93
#